data_AF-A0A1C3RJ80-F1
#
_entry.id   AF-A0A1C3RJ80-F1
#
_cell.length_a   1.000
_cell.length_b   1.000
_cell.length_c   1.000
_cell.angle_alpha   90.00
_cell.angle_beta   90.00
_cell.angle_gamma   90.00
#
_symmetry.space_group_name_H-M   'P 1'
#
loop_
_entity.id
_entity.type
_entity.pdbx_description
1 polymer ?
#
loop_
_entity_poly.entity_id
_entity_poly.type
_entity_poly.pdbx_seq_one_letter_code
_entity_poly.pdbx_strand_id
1 'polypeptide(L)'
;MRSQTEIFSKRVKDFMHMPEAAVSVGTPCCDVVALMSDKKTHCCVVSDTHNKLAGILRSEDILNKIVFKVSEQTVIEDVMVKEVQTIAPHEYLYHAIGRMRRYGICELVVVDETMQPVGMIYLKEAVEAASSHFMQQIDRLSAEGSLESLRDVKDAQVELAHDMFKDQVAASLTQRLLSHVNNDTVARIISANLTHMEAEGWGAPPVEFCAIVMGSGGRGENYLYPDQDNGFILEDYPDEDHNRVDHFFRELAKRMCDDLNEVGFPYCEGHVMATNPLWRKTLSQWIKQVKLWGKKRNSVALRLADIFFDFQPVWGKVELADDLRASVLQTVQANHFFLQEMYHAQRDHRVAINLFGRLIDDPSDEAHKRMVDLKYRGFLPLVEGVRLLSLKAGIGETSTLKRIEKLHEAKALSENEADYLSSAFRFITQLLLKRQVREYESKQPVTRFVKIRRLSKREKDSLINSLRHIESFRKRLKGEFTGDVY
;
A
#
# COMPACT_ATOMS: atom_id res chain seq x y z
N MET A 1 -0.64 -20.25 19.97
CA MET A 1 -1.40 -19.80 18.79
C MET A 1 -2.47 -18.88 19.34
N ARG A 2 -2.33 -17.56 19.19
CA ARG A 2 -3.36 -16.62 19.66
C ARG A 2 -4.33 -16.37 18.51
N SER A 3 -5.60 -16.64 18.75
CA SER A 3 -6.66 -16.66 17.73
C SER A 3 -7.26 -15.26 17.58
N GLN A 4 -7.59 -14.85 16.35
CA GLN A 4 -8.39 -13.64 16.08
C GLN A 4 -9.76 -13.66 16.80
N THR A 5 -10.16 -14.82 17.34
CA THR A 5 -11.39 -14.99 18.12
C THR A 5 -11.21 -14.74 19.64
N GLU A 6 -10.03 -14.40 20.13
CA GLU A 6 -9.79 -14.14 21.57
C GLU A 6 -10.68 -13.02 22.13
N ILE A 7 -11.07 -12.08 21.29
CA ILE A 7 -12.02 -11.01 21.63
C ILE A 7 -13.39 -11.52 22.10
N PHE A 8 -13.79 -12.72 21.65
CA PHE A 8 -15.07 -13.34 21.99
C PHE A 8 -15.02 -14.12 23.31
N SER A 9 -13.84 -14.36 23.88
CA SER A 9 -13.68 -15.09 25.15
C SER A 9 -13.16 -14.22 26.31
N LYS A 10 -12.54 -13.08 26.01
CA LYS A 10 -12.00 -12.13 27.00
C LYS A 10 -13.05 -11.21 27.60
N ARG A 11 -12.91 -10.86 28.89
CA ARG A 11 -13.85 -10.01 29.63
C ARG A 11 -13.27 -8.63 29.92
N VAL A 12 -14.13 -7.63 30.06
CA VAL A 12 -13.75 -6.22 30.30
C VAL A 12 -12.89 -6.06 31.55
N LYS A 13 -13.23 -6.73 32.66
CA LYS A 13 -12.51 -6.64 33.94
C LYS A 13 -11.01 -6.96 33.84
N ASP A 14 -10.61 -7.75 32.84
CA ASP A 14 -9.23 -8.21 32.69
C ASP A 14 -8.36 -7.16 31.98
N PHE A 15 -8.97 -6.12 31.41
CA PHE A 15 -8.31 -5.09 30.57
C PHE A 15 -8.73 -3.65 30.90
N MET A 16 -9.71 -3.45 31.78
CA MET A 16 -10.08 -2.13 32.29
C MET A 16 -9.03 -1.58 33.25
N HIS A 17 -9.01 -0.26 33.39
CA HIS A 17 -8.17 0.46 34.35
C HIS A 17 -9.01 1.54 35.06
N MET A 18 -8.51 2.10 36.15
CA MET A 18 -9.21 3.18 36.85
C MET A 18 -9.26 4.43 35.95
N PRO A 19 -10.36 5.22 35.99
CA PRO A 19 -10.40 6.51 35.31
C PRO A 19 -9.27 7.41 35.80
N GLU A 20 -8.51 7.99 34.88
CA GLU A 20 -7.37 8.87 35.19
C GLU A 20 -7.83 10.20 35.81
N ALA A 21 -9.01 10.68 35.38
CA ALA A 21 -9.71 11.81 35.94
C ALA A 21 -11.15 11.43 36.31
N ALA A 22 -11.51 11.67 37.57
CA ALA A 22 -12.86 11.49 38.08
C ALA A 22 -13.18 12.60 39.08
N VAL A 23 -14.38 13.16 38.98
CA VAL A 23 -14.87 14.26 39.84
C VAL A 23 -16.31 14.01 40.25
N SER A 24 -16.81 14.79 41.20
CA SER A 24 -18.23 14.79 41.59
C SER A 24 -18.98 15.94 40.92
N VAL A 25 -20.31 15.81 40.83
CA VAL A 25 -21.20 16.95 40.53
C VAL A 25 -20.92 18.14 41.45
N GLY A 26 -21.09 19.35 40.93
CA GLY A 26 -20.74 20.61 41.58
C GLY A 26 -19.31 21.08 41.34
N THR A 27 -18.45 20.25 40.74
CA THR A 27 -17.07 20.66 40.40
C THR A 27 -17.09 21.71 39.27
N PRO A 28 -16.42 22.87 39.44
CA PRO A 28 -16.32 23.87 38.38
C PRO A 28 -15.60 23.35 37.13
N CYS A 29 -16.04 23.79 35.95
CA CYS A 29 -15.46 23.38 34.66
C CYS A 29 -13.94 23.64 34.60
N CYS A 30 -13.46 24.78 35.12
CA CYS A 30 -12.03 25.09 35.16
C CYS A 30 -11.22 24.01 35.87
N ASP A 31 -11.71 23.48 36.99
CA ASP A 31 -11.01 22.48 37.79
C ASP A 31 -11.01 21.12 37.09
N VAL A 32 -12.10 20.76 36.42
CA VAL A 32 -12.18 19.54 35.61
C VAL A 32 -11.21 19.61 34.43
N VAL A 33 -11.17 20.73 33.70
CA VAL A 33 -10.25 20.92 32.56
C VAL A 33 -8.80 20.93 33.03
N ALA A 34 -8.50 21.59 34.16
CA ALA A 34 -7.18 21.58 34.76
C ALA A 34 -6.75 20.16 35.17
N LEU A 35 -7.64 19.37 35.77
CA LEU A 35 -7.38 17.98 36.13
C LEU A 35 -7.12 17.13 34.87
N MET A 36 -7.93 17.27 33.83
CA MET A 36 -7.74 16.55 32.56
C MET A 36 -6.38 16.90 31.92
N SER A 37 -5.98 18.17 31.98
CA SER A 37 -4.69 18.65 31.47
C SER A 37 -3.51 18.10 32.28
N ASP A 38 -3.57 18.15 33.62
CA ASP A 38 -2.55 17.60 34.53
C ASP A 38 -2.35 16.10 34.32
N LYS A 39 -3.46 15.35 34.24
CA LYS A 39 -3.47 13.90 34.02
C LYS A 39 -3.19 13.50 32.57
N LYS A 40 -3.11 14.46 31.65
CA LYS A 40 -2.96 14.23 30.20
C LYS A 40 -4.00 13.25 29.65
N THR A 41 -5.23 13.37 30.13
CA THR A 41 -6.35 12.50 29.73
C THR A 41 -7.37 13.26 28.89
N HIS A 42 -8.10 12.53 28.06
CA HIS A 42 -9.05 13.09 27.09
C HIS A 42 -10.50 13.00 27.57
N CYS A 43 -10.73 12.43 28.75
CA CYS A 43 -12.06 12.39 29.36
C CYS A 43 -12.00 12.45 30.89
N CYS A 44 -13.09 12.87 31.50
CA CYS A 44 -13.29 12.86 32.96
C CYS A 44 -14.64 12.25 33.30
N VAL A 45 -14.64 11.24 34.17
CA VAL A 45 -15.86 10.62 34.68
C VAL A 45 -16.46 11.48 35.79
N VAL A 46 -17.78 11.66 35.77
CA VAL A 46 -18.49 12.47 36.78
C VAL A 46 -19.44 11.57 37.57
N SER A 47 -19.31 11.61 38.89
CA SER A 47 -20.17 10.86 39.81
C SER A 47 -21.14 11.77 40.58
N ASP A 48 -22.30 11.25 40.95
CA ASP A 48 -23.25 11.92 41.82
C ASP A 48 -22.83 11.85 43.31
N THR A 49 -23.66 12.38 44.20
CA THR A 49 -23.43 12.38 45.65
C THR A 49 -23.47 10.97 46.29
N HIS A 50 -23.92 9.95 45.56
CA HIS A 50 -23.96 8.55 45.98
C HIS A 50 -22.88 7.70 45.28
N ASN A 51 -21.88 8.34 44.64
CA ASN A 51 -20.83 7.71 43.84
C ASN A 51 -21.34 6.94 42.60
N LYS A 52 -22.55 7.20 42.13
CA LYS A 52 -23.07 6.63 40.89
C LYS A 52 -22.67 7.49 39.70
N LEU A 53 -22.52 6.87 38.54
CA LEU A 53 -22.22 7.57 37.30
C LEU A 53 -23.29 8.62 36.99
N ALA A 54 -22.90 9.89 36.96
CA ALA A 54 -23.76 11.02 36.62
C ALA A 54 -23.52 11.50 35.18
N GLY A 55 -22.28 11.42 34.70
CA GLY A 55 -21.93 11.83 33.34
C GLY A 55 -20.46 11.62 33.00
N ILE A 56 -20.08 12.12 31.82
CA ILE A 56 -18.70 12.14 31.34
C ILE A 56 -18.45 13.45 30.57
N LEU A 57 -17.25 14.01 30.70
CA LEU A 57 -16.77 15.13 29.88
C LEU A 57 -15.62 14.65 29.00
N ARG A 58 -15.64 14.95 27.70
CA ARG A 58 -14.55 14.64 26.76
C ARG A 58 -13.87 15.91 26.24
N SER A 59 -12.68 15.78 25.68
CA SER A 59 -11.97 16.91 25.04
C SER A 59 -12.80 17.62 23.97
N GLU A 60 -13.60 16.88 23.20
CA GLU A 60 -14.51 17.46 22.21
C GLU A 60 -15.67 18.24 22.86
N ASP A 61 -16.17 17.79 24.01
CA ASP A 61 -17.19 18.53 24.77
C ASP A 61 -16.65 19.87 25.27
N ILE A 62 -15.36 19.95 25.62
CA ILE A 62 -14.73 21.21 26.04
C ILE A 62 -14.84 22.25 24.91
N LEU A 63 -14.45 21.89 23.69
CA LEU A 63 -14.53 22.77 22.53
C LEU A 63 -15.99 23.10 22.17
N ASN A 64 -16.88 22.11 22.23
CA ASN A 64 -18.24 22.24 21.74
C ASN A 64 -19.24 22.80 22.75
N LYS A 65 -18.97 22.75 24.05
CA LYS A 65 -19.92 23.14 25.11
C LYS A 65 -19.37 24.13 26.11
N ILE A 66 -18.05 24.20 26.29
CA ILE A 66 -17.43 25.05 27.32
C ILE A 66 -16.86 26.31 26.68
N VAL A 67 -15.88 26.14 25.78
CA VAL A 67 -15.09 27.22 25.19
C VAL A 67 -16.00 28.24 24.50
N PHE A 68 -15.96 29.48 24.99
CA PHE A 68 -16.78 30.63 24.56
C PHE A 68 -18.30 30.49 24.72
N LYS A 69 -18.80 29.47 25.43
CA LYS A 69 -20.24 29.22 25.58
C LYS A 69 -20.75 29.37 27.01
N VAL A 70 -19.92 29.04 28.00
CA VAL A 70 -20.26 29.15 29.42
C VAL A 70 -19.11 29.79 30.20
N SER A 71 -19.39 30.20 31.44
CA SER A 71 -18.36 30.66 32.37
C SER A 71 -17.48 29.48 32.78
N GLU A 72 -16.19 29.72 33.00
CA GLU A 72 -15.26 28.72 33.54
C GLU A 72 -15.69 28.19 34.93
N GLN A 73 -16.48 28.99 35.66
CA GLN A 73 -17.05 28.65 36.96
C GLN A 73 -18.36 27.86 36.88
N THR A 74 -18.89 27.61 35.68
CA THR A 74 -20.07 26.75 35.49
C THR A 74 -19.78 25.35 36.02
N VAL A 75 -20.75 24.74 36.70
CA VAL A 75 -20.62 23.40 37.27
C VAL A 75 -20.67 22.32 36.18
N ILE A 76 -19.97 21.22 36.39
CA ILE A 76 -19.76 20.17 35.38
C ILE A 76 -21.06 19.52 34.89
N GLU A 77 -22.07 19.39 35.75
CA GLU A 77 -23.35 18.75 35.43
C GLU A 77 -24.20 19.49 34.39
N ASP A 78 -23.88 20.75 34.12
CA ASP A 78 -24.55 21.58 33.12
C ASP A 78 -23.97 21.36 31.71
N VAL A 79 -22.76 20.81 31.59
CA VAL A 79 -22.05 20.65 30.32
C VAL A 79 -21.68 19.20 29.99
N MET A 80 -21.63 18.30 30.98
CA MET A 80 -21.30 16.89 30.78
C MET A 80 -22.31 16.16 29.90
N VAL A 81 -21.87 15.08 29.26
CA VAL A 81 -22.77 14.11 28.63
C VAL A 81 -23.40 13.23 29.71
N LYS A 82 -24.72 13.29 29.86
CA LYS A 82 -25.48 12.52 30.87
C LYS A 82 -25.80 11.10 30.40
N GLU A 83 -26.05 10.91 29.10
CA GLU A 83 -26.30 9.59 28.50
C GLU A 83 -24.97 8.86 28.22
N VAL A 84 -24.33 8.39 29.28
CA VAL A 84 -23.04 7.71 29.17
C VAL A 84 -23.24 6.27 28.70
N GLN A 85 -22.54 5.89 27.63
CA GLN A 85 -22.43 4.50 27.25
C GLN A 85 -21.49 3.78 28.24
N THR A 86 -22.04 2.80 28.95
CA THR A 86 -21.31 2.03 29.97
C THR A 86 -21.02 0.61 29.50
N ILE A 87 -20.37 -0.19 30.33
CA ILE A 87 -20.27 -1.65 30.18
C ILE A 87 -20.02 -2.30 31.55
N ALA A 88 -20.48 -3.53 31.78
CA ALA A 88 -20.21 -4.24 33.03
C ALA A 88 -18.85 -4.96 33.00
N PRO A 89 -18.15 -5.12 34.14
CA PRO A 89 -16.84 -5.79 34.20
C PRO A 89 -16.85 -7.23 33.68
N HIS A 90 -17.98 -7.93 33.78
CA HIS A 90 -18.10 -9.33 33.39
C HIS A 90 -18.52 -9.52 31.92
N GLU A 91 -18.90 -8.45 31.20
CA GLU A 91 -19.22 -8.51 29.78
C GLU A 91 -17.96 -8.80 28.94
N TYR A 92 -18.16 -9.37 27.75
CA TYR A 92 -17.06 -9.70 26.84
C TYR A 92 -16.54 -8.47 26.08
N LEU A 93 -15.26 -8.48 25.72
CA LEU A 93 -14.62 -7.38 24.96
C LEU A 93 -15.28 -7.10 23.61
N TYR A 94 -15.79 -8.12 22.91
CA TYR A 94 -16.48 -7.91 21.64
C TYR A 94 -17.75 -7.04 21.79
N HIS A 95 -18.43 -7.09 22.95
CA HIS A 95 -19.55 -6.20 23.24
C HIS A 95 -19.07 -4.76 23.43
N ALA A 96 -17.94 -4.56 24.11
CA ALA A 96 -17.31 -3.25 24.29
C ALA A 96 -17.02 -2.59 22.93
N ILE A 97 -16.32 -3.32 22.06
CA ILE A 97 -15.92 -2.85 20.73
C ILE A 97 -17.15 -2.61 19.84
N GLY A 98 -18.15 -3.51 19.90
CA GLY A 98 -19.40 -3.34 19.17
C GLY A 98 -20.15 -2.07 19.60
N ARG A 99 -20.16 -1.75 20.89
CA ARG A 99 -20.79 -0.55 21.46
C ARG A 99 -20.04 0.71 21.04
N MET A 100 -18.72 0.73 21.20
CA MET A 100 -17.83 1.80 20.73
C MET A 100 -18.05 2.14 19.25
N ARG A 101 -18.04 1.12 18.37
CA ARG A 101 -18.29 1.30 16.93
C ARG A 101 -19.69 1.81 16.62
N ARG A 102 -20.71 1.30 17.32
CA ARG A 102 -22.11 1.70 17.08
C ARG A 102 -22.35 3.17 17.40
N TYR A 103 -21.73 3.66 18.47
CA TYR A 103 -21.92 5.03 18.95
C TYR A 103 -20.81 6.00 18.52
N GLY A 104 -19.81 5.54 17.76
CA GLY A 104 -18.71 6.37 17.28
C GLY A 104 -17.80 6.89 18.40
N ILE A 105 -17.65 6.15 19.49
CA ILE A 105 -16.83 6.52 20.66
C ILE A 105 -15.64 5.56 20.80
N CYS A 106 -14.58 5.98 21.49
CA CYS A 106 -13.35 5.21 21.65
C CYS A 106 -13.19 4.63 23.07
N GLU A 107 -14.16 4.85 23.95
CA GLU A 107 -14.08 4.56 25.36
C GLU A 107 -15.44 4.24 25.97
N LEU A 108 -15.45 3.41 27.02
CA LEU A 108 -16.64 3.10 27.81
C LEU A 108 -16.30 3.19 29.30
N VAL A 109 -17.22 3.77 30.07
CA VAL A 109 -17.14 3.73 31.53
C VAL A 109 -17.58 2.35 32.00
N VAL A 110 -16.74 1.68 32.79
CA VAL A 110 -17.08 0.39 33.37
C VAL A 110 -17.82 0.63 34.68
N VAL A 111 -19.03 0.08 34.80
CA VAL A 111 -19.89 0.27 35.97
C VAL A 111 -20.28 -1.08 36.58
N ASP A 112 -20.40 -1.13 37.91
CA ASP A 112 -20.95 -2.30 38.59
C ASP A 112 -22.49 -2.35 38.53
N GLU A 113 -23.09 -3.32 39.20
CA GLU A 113 -24.54 -3.52 39.26
C GLU A 113 -25.29 -2.35 39.94
N THR A 114 -24.58 -1.50 40.69
CA THR A 114 -25.14 -0.33 41.40
C THR A 114 -24.99 0.99 40.63
N MET A 115 -24.46 0.93 39.40
CA MET A 115 -24.07 2.08 38.56
C MET A 115 -22.89 2.88 39.09
N GLN A 116 -22.09 2.32 40.00
CA GLN A 116 -20.85 2.95 40.44
C GLN A 116 -19.75 2.76 39.37
N PRO A 117 -19.04 3.82 38.96
CA PRO A 117 -17.88 3.68 38.07
C PRO A 117 -16.77 2.91 38.78
N VAL A 118 -16.41 1.75 38.22
CA VAL A 118 -15.35 0.87 38.74
C VAL A 118 -14.16 0.74 37.80
N GLY A 119 -14.23 1.40 36.64
CA GLY A 119 -13.14 1.40 35.67
C GLY A 119 -13.49 2.12 34.38
N MET A 120 -12.57 2.04 33.44
CA MET A 120 -12.65 2.55 32.10
C MET A 120 -11.96 1.56 31.15
N ILE A 121 -12.48 1.43 29.94
CA ILE A 121 -11.85 0.64 28.88
C ILE A 121 -11.85 1.46 27.59
N TYR A 122 -10.70 1.60 26.93
CA TYR A 122 -10.61 2.22 25.61
C TYR A 122 -10.54 1.15 24.50
N LEU A 123 -10.83 1.61 23.29
CA LEU A 123 -10.80 0.78 22.09
C LEU A 123 -9.40 0.21 21.87
N LYS A 124 -8.35 0.98 22.17
CA LYS A 124 -6.96 0.53 22.02
C LYS A 124 -6.65 -0.68 22.91
N GLU A 125 -7.04 -0.69 24.19
CA GLU A 125 -6.78 -1.85 25.06
C GLU A 125 -7.65 -3.03 24.66
N ALA A 126 -8.90 -2.80 24.25
CA ALA A 126 -9.77 -3.87 23.80
C ALA A 126 -9.24 -4.55 22.52
N VAL A 127 -8.65 -3.77 21.60
CA VAL A 127 -8.01 -4.27 20.37
C VAL A 127 -6.66 -4.92 20.67
N GLU A 128 -5.82 -4.34 21.53
CA GLU A 128 -4.55 -4.93 21.95
C GLU A 128 -4.74 -6.23 22.74
N ALA A 129 -5.79 -6.30 23.56
CA ALA A 129 -6.22 -7.53 24.20
C ALA A 129 -6.66 -8.57 23.16
N ALA A 130 -7.34 -8.16 22.08
CA ALA A 130 -7.76 -9.08 21.02
C ALA A 130 -6.58 -9.55 20.16
N SER A 131 -5.59 -8.68 19.89
CA SER A 131 -4.37 -9.05 19.16
C SER A 131 -3.19 -8.11 19.40
N SER A 132 -2.46 -8.37 20.50
CA SER A 132 -1.19 -7.70 20.82
C SER A 132 -0.13 -7.89 19.74
N HIS A 133 -0.11 -9.06 19.10
CA HIS A 133 0.79 -9.34 17.97
C HIS A 133 0.50 -8.44 16.77
N PHE A 134 -0.77 -8.23 16.41
CA PHE A 134 -1.11 -7.32 15.30
C PHE A 134 -0.80 -5.86 15.65
N MET A 135 -1.03 -5.43 16.89
CA MET A 135 -0.65 -4.06 17.31
C MET A 135 0.87 -3.84 17.22
N GLN A 136 1.68 -4.80 17.69
CA GLN A 136 3.14 -4.73 17.55
C GLN A 136 3.59 -4.67 16.08
N GLN A 137 2.92 -5.38 15.18
CA GLN A 137 3.19 -5.29 13.74
C GLN A 137 2.81 -3.91 13.18
N ILE A 138 1.67 -3.35 13.59
CA ILE A 138 1.26 -1.99 13.19
C ILE A 138 2.30 -0.97 13.66
N ASP A 139 2.74 -1.05 14.91
CA ASP A 139 3.73 -0.13 15.47
C ASP A 139 5.06 -0.20 14.71
N ARG A 140 5.54 -1.42 14.43
CA ARG A 140 6.78 -1.63 13.65
C ARG A 140 6.67 -1.08 12.22
N LEU A 141 5.52 -1.27 11.56
CA LEU A 141 5.31 -0.77 10.20
C LEU A 141 5.06 0.75 10.16
N SER A 142 4.56 1.32 11.27
CA SER A 142 4.27 2.75 11.41
C SER A 142 5.43 3.52 12.03
N ALA A 143 6.56 2.87 12.30
CA ALA A 143 7.72 3.49 12.91
C ALA A 143 8.22 4.68 12.07
N GLU A 144 8.19 5.87 12.66
CA GLU A 144 8.81 7.07 12.11
C GLU A 144 10.24 7.17 12.65
N GLY A 145 11.23 7.47 11.82
CA GLY A 145 12.61 7.55 12.30
C GLY A 145 13.70 7.35 11.25
N SER A 146 14.85 6.87 11.75
CA SER A 146 16.10 6.68 11.02
C SER A 146 16.03 5.55 9.98
N LEU A 147 17.04 5.44 9.13
CA LEU A 147 17.18 4.31 8.18
C LEU A 147 17.12 2.94 8.87
N GLU A 148 17.57 2.84 10.12
CA GLU A 148 17.48 1.61 10.92
C GLU A 148 16.03 1.19 11.15
N SER A 149 15.16 2.12 11.56
CA SER A 149 13.72 1.83 11.72
C SER A 149 13.06 1.39 10.41
N LEU A 150 13.50 1.90 9.26
CA LEU A 150 12.96 1.51 7.96
C LEU A 150 13.43 0.12 7.52
N ARG A 151 14.60 -0.34 7.97
CA ARG A 151 14.99 -1.75 7.83
C ARG A 151 14.10 -2.66 8.67
N ASP A 152 13.79 -2.24 9.90
CA ASP A 152 12.87 -3.00 10.77
C ASP A 152 11.46 -3.10 10.16
N VAL A 153 10.99 -2.06 9.47
CA VAL A 153 9.75 -2.07 8.68
C VAL A 153 9.81 -3.17 7.60
N LYS A 154 10.93 -3.30 6.89
CA LYS A 154 11.10 -4.33 5.85
C LYS A 154 11.10 -5.75 6.42
N ASP A 155 11.73 -5.95 7.57
CA ASP A 155 11.70 -7.26 8.24
C ASP A 155 10.28 -7.59 8.76
N ALA A 156 9.61 -6.62 9.37
CA ALA A 156 8.23 -6.75 9.86
C ALA A 156 7.24 -7.03 8.71
N GLN A 157 7.48 -6.45 7.53
CA GLN A 157 6.68 -6.67 6.32
C GLN A 157 6.67 -8.16 5.91
N VAL A 158 7.80 -8.86 6.05
CA VAL A 158 7.88 -10.29 5.71
C VAL A 158 7.13 -11.15 6.75
N GLU A 159 7.24 -10.81 8.02
CA GLU A 159 6.47 -11.46 9.09
C GLU A 159 4.97 -11.28 8.89
N LEU A 160 4.53 -10.07 8.53
CA LEU A 160 3.13 -9.79 8.23
C LEU A 160 2.64 -10.62 7.03
N ALA A 161 3.45 -10.73 5.97
CA ALA A 161 3.10 -11.58 4.83
C ALA A 161 2.87 -13.03 5.29
N HIS A 162 3.77 -13.57 6.10
CA HIS A 162 3.65 -14.91 6.66
C HIS A 162 2.33 -15.10 7.43
N ASP A 163 2.01 -14.17 8.33
CA ASP A 163 0.81 -14.28 9.16
C ASP A 163 -0.48 -14.17 8.32
N MET A 164 -0.50 -13.29 7.33
CA MET A 164 -1.61 -13.22 6.37
C MET A 164 -1.83 -14.54 5.61
N PHE A 165 -0.75 -15.25 5.24
CA PHE A 165 -0.89 -16.57 4.60
C PHE A 165 -1.42 -17.64 5.55
N LYS A 166 -0.95 -17.61 6.80
CA LYS A 166 -1.42 -18.52 7.84
C LYS A 166 -2.91 -18.33 8.11
N ASP A 167 -3.37 -17.08 8.07
CA ASP A 167 -4.77 -16.69 8.21
C ASP A 167 -5.58 -16.83 6.91
N GLN A 168 -4.99 -17.42 5.85
CA GLN A 168 -5.62 -17.69 4.56
C GLN A 168 -6.16 -16.44 3.84
N VAL A 169 -5.58 -15.27 4.13
CA VAL A 169 -5.84 -14.05 3.37
C VAL A 169 -5.42 -14.26 1.91
N ALA A 170 -6.22 -13.75 0.97
CA ALA A 170 -5.93 -13.88 -0.45
C ALA A 170 -4.57 -13.23 -0.79
N ALA A 171 -3.68 -13.96 -1.47
CA ALA A 171 -2.33 -13.47 -1.76
C ALA A 171 -2.29 -12.16 -2.56
N SER A 172 -3.32 -11.87 -3.37
CA SER A 172 -3.44 -10.58 -4.06
C SER A 172 -3.65 -9.40 -3.11
N LEU A 173 -4.32 -9.62 -1.97
CA LEU A 173 -4.47 -8.60 -0.93
C LEU A 173 -3.15 -8.43 -0.16
N THR A 174 -2.47 -9.52 0.17
CA THR A 174 -1.13 -9.49 0.76
C THR A 174 -0.16 -8.73 -0.15
N GLN A 175 -0.10 -9.04 -1.44
CA GLN A 175 0.75 -8.36 -2.43
C GLN A 175 0.47 -6.85 -2.49
N ARG A 176 -0.81 -6.46 -2.46
CA ARG A 176 -1.20 -5.05 -2.44
C ARG A 176 -0.71 -4.34 -1.17
N LEU A 177 -0.87 -4.98 -0.01
CA LEU A 177 -0.39 -4.43 1.26
C LEU A 177 1.14 -4.30 1.27
N LEU A 178 1.86 -5.32 0.79
CA LEU A 178 3.31 -5.26 0.64
C LEU A 178 3.74 -4.06 -0.20
N SER A 179 3.07 -3.85 -1.32
CA SER A 179 3.35 -2.72 -2.21
C SER A 179 3.05 -1.37 -1.54
N HIS A 180 1.98 -1.29 -0.75
CA HIS A 180 1.65 -0.08 -0.01
C HIS A 180 2.73 0.26 1.03
N VAL A 181 3.13 -0.72 1.83
CA VAL A 181 4.25 -0.56 2.79
C VAL A 181 5.52 -0.13 2.08
N ASN A 182 5.87 -0.76 0.95
CA ASN A 182 7.06 -0.40 0.19
C ASN A 182 7.01 1.05 -0.32
N ASN A 183 5.88 1.47 -0.91
CA ASN A 183 5.73 2.82 -1.46
C ASN A 183 5.71 3.89 -0.36
N ASP A 184 5.13 3.57 0.79
CA ASP A 184 5.18 4.41 1.99
C ASP A 184 6.62 4.54 2.52
N THR A 185 7.40 3.45 2.54
CA THR A 185 8.85 3.53 2.83
C THR A 185 9.58 4.47 1.87
N VAL A 186 9.27 4.44 0.56
CA VAL A 186 9.85 5.40 -0.40
C VAL A 186 9.49 6.84 -0.02
N ALA A 187 8.23 7.11 0.30
CA ALA A 187 7.77 8.44 0.70
C ALA A 187 8.47 8.95 1.97
N ARG A 188 8.62 8.09 2.99
CA ARG A 188 9.34 8.41 4.24
C ARG A 188 10.81 8.72 4.00
N ILE A 189 11.50 7.97 3.13
CA ILE A 189 12.89 8.25 2.76
C ILE A 189 13.02 9.59 2.05
N ILE A 190 12.09 9.94 1.16
CA ILE A 190 12.07 11.25 0.49
C ILE A 190 11.90 12.38 1.52
N SER A 191 10.90 12.28 2.41
CA SER A 191 10.69 13.25 3.48
C SER A 191 11.92 13.41 4.36
N ALA A 192 12.54 12.29 4.79
CA ALA A 192 13.75 12.32 5.59
C ALA A 192 14.89 13.03 4.85
N ASN A 193 15.14 12.71 3.59
CA ASN A 193 16.20 13.32 2.81
C ASN A 193 16.01 14.82 2.61
N LEU A 194 14.78 15.27 2.36
CA LEU A 194 14.46 16.69 2.25
C LEU A 194 14.76 17.44 3.56
N THR A 195 14.35 16.89 4.71
CA THR A 195 14.66 17.46 6.03
C THR A 195 16.17 17.55 6.28
N HIS A 196 16.93 16.50 5.93
CA HIS A 196 18.40 16.52 6.08
C HIS A 196 19.06 17.53 5.15
N MET A 197 18.64 17.57 3.88
CA MET A 197 19.16 18.55 2.91
C MET A 197 18.88 19.98 3.37
N GLU A 198 17.68 20.27 3.88
CA GLU A 198 17.34 21.57 4.43
C GLU A 198 18.25 21.94 5.61
N ALA A 199 18.46 21.02 6.56
CA ALA A 199 19.35 21.21 7.70
C ALA A 199 20.83 21.42 7.30
N GLU A 200 21.26 20.83 6.19
CA GLU A 200 22.60 21.02 5.60
C GLU A 200 22.73 22.32 4.79
N GLY A 201 21.67 23.12 4.67
CA GLY A 201 21.69 24.40 3.99
C GLY A 201 21.40 24.33 2.48
N TRP A 202 20.87 23.23 1.97
CA TRP A 202 20.37 23.16 0.59
C TRP A 202 19.07 23.97 0.39
N GLY A 203 18.34 24.24 1.48
CA GLY A 203 17.04 24.88 1.47
C GLY A 203 15.90 23.96 1.02
N ALA A 204 14.72 24.55 0.85
CA ALA A 204 13.54 23.85 0.32
C ALA A 204 13.72 23.49 -1.18
N PRO A 205 12.94 22.53 -1.71
CA PRO A 205 12.91 22.24 -3.14
C PRO A 205 12.74 23.51 -3.98
N PRO A 206 13.57 23.72 -5.01
CA PRO A 206 13.58 24.97 -5.77
C PRO A 206 12.35 25.15 -6.68
N VAL A 207 11.59 24.07 -6.92
CA VAL A 207 10.29 24.03 -7.58
C VAL A 207 9.45 22.91 -6.97
N GLU A 208 8.13 22.98 -7.13
CA GLU A 208 7.23 21.88 -6.79
C GLU A 208 7.55 20.63 -7.63
N PHE A 209 7.38 19.46 -7.04
CA PHE A 209 7.61 18.20 -7.74
C PHE A 209 6.75 17.07 -7.20
N CYS A 210 6.65 16.00 -8.01
CA CYS A 210 6.07 14.73 -7.62
C CYS A 210 7.11 13.63 -7.80
N ALA A 211 7.34 12.85 -6.74
CA ALA A 211 8.06 11.60 -6.85
C ALA A 211 7.10 10.47 -7.22
N ILE A 212 7.53 9.65 -8.18
CA ILE A 212 6.76 8.52 -8.68
C ILE A 212 7.54 7.22 -8.50
N VAL A 213 6.81 6.14 -8.26
CA VAL A 213 7.30 4.78 -8.46
C VAL A 213 6.70 4.20 -9.73
N MET A 214 7.44 3.32 -10.39
CA MET A 214 7.07 2.74 -11.69
C MET A 214 7.01 1.22 -11.60
N GLY A 215 6.66 0.58 -12.73
CA GLY A 215 6.69 -0.87 -12.83
C GLY A 215 5.84 -1.56 -11.76
N SER A 216 6.40 -2.57 -11.08
CA SER A 216 5.63 -3.34 -10.08
C SER A 216 5.21 -2.50 -8.87
N GLY A 217 6.01 -1.49 -8.49
CA GLY A 217 5.66 -0.55 -7.41
C GLY A 217 4.47 0.31 -7.80
N GLY A 218 4.43 0.80 -9.04
CA GLY A 218 3.34 1.63 -9.54
C GLY A 218 2.03 0.88 -9.84
N ARG A 219 2.09 -0.44 -10.07
CA ARG A 219 0.88 -1.29 -10.15
C ARG A 219 0.32 -1.72 -8.80
N GLY A 220 1.08 -1.56 -7.71
CA GLY A 220 0.75 -2.15 -6.42
C GLY A 220 0.92 -3.68 -6.40
N GLU A 221 1.96 -4.17 -7.07
CA GLU A 221 2.20 -5.60 -7.33
C GLU A 221 3.62 -6.07 -6.93
N ASN A 222 4.25 -5.40 -5.97
CA ASN A 222 5.52 -5.84 -5.40
C ASN A 222 5.40 -7.20 -4.68
N TYR A 223 6.50 -7.95 -4.74
CA TYR A 223 6.74 -9.09 -3.86
C TYR A 223 7.62 -8.64 -2.66
N LEU A 224 8.24 -9.57 -1.93
CA LEU A 224 8.97 -9.23 -0.69
C LEU A 224 10.19 -8.32 -0.94
N TYR A 225 10.92 -8.59 -2.03
CA TYR A 225 12.19 -7.90 -2.36
C TYR A 225 12.12 -7.28 -3.76
N PRO A 226 11.34 -6.20 -3.95
CA PRO A 226 11.35 -5.48 -5.21
C PRO A 226 12.63 -4.65 -5.35
N ASP A 227 13.05 -4.45 -6.60
CA ASP A 227 13.98 -3.39 -6.99
C ASP A 227 13.31 -2.01 -6.89
N GLN A 228 14.12 -0.95 -6.96
CA GLN A 228 13.62 0.42 -7.00
C GLN A 228 13.47 0.92 -8.44
N ASP A 229 12.22 1.13 -8.87
CA ASP A 229 11.87 1.83 -10.10
C ASP A 229 11.24 3.18 -9.73
N ASN A 230 11.96 4.29 -9.87
CA ASN A 230 11.52 5.61 -9.40
C ASN A 230 11.91 6.77 -10.32
N GLY A 231 11.25 7.91 -10.15
CA GLY A 231 11.48 9.12 -10.94
C GLY A 231 10.88 10.37 -10.30
N PHE A 232 11.22 11.54 -10.85
CA PHE A 232 10.66 12.83 -10.46
C PHE A 232 9.99 13.51 -11.66
N ILE A 233 8.80 14.05 -11.40
CA ILE A 233 8.08 14.98 -12.28
C ILE A 233 8.20 16.36 -11.63
N LEU A 234 8.96 17.25 -12.25
CA LEU A 234 9.17 18.61 -11.76
C LEU A 234 8.13 19.55 -12.38
N GLU A 235 7.74 20.59 -11.67
CA GLU A 235 7.05 21.72 -12.29
C GLU A 235 7.97 22.36 -13.36
N ASP A 236 7.38 22.94 -14.40
CA ASP A 236 8.15 23.62 -15.44
C ASP A 236 8.80 24.90 -14.89
N TYR A 237 10.05 25.14 -15.27
CA TYR A 237 10.83 26.30 -14.86
C TYR A 237 11.66 26.85 -16.04
N PRO A 238 12.13 28.11 -15.98
CA PRO A 238 12.98 28.70 -17.03
C PRO A 238 14.31 27.94 -17.22
N ASP A 239 14.77 27.78 -18.46
CA ASP A 239 16.01 27.04 -18.76
C ASP A 239 17.25 27.62 -18.03
N GLU A 240 17.27 28.92 -17.73
CA GLU A 240 18.34 29.58 -16.97
C GLU A 240 18.48 29.06 -15.53
N ASP A 241 17.40 28.55 -14.93
CA ASP A 241 17.38 27.94 -13.60
C ASP A 241 17.83 26.47 -13.61
N HIS A 242 17.99 25.85 -14.78
CA HIS A 242 18.17 24.41 -14.91
C HIS A 242 19.35 23.87 -14.09
N ASN A 243 20.50 24.55 -14.13
CA ASN A 243 21.67 24.08 -13.37
C ASN A 243 21.40 24.05 -11.86
N ARG A 244 20.71 25.06 -11.32
CA ARG A 244 20.37 25.15 -9.90
C ARG A 244 19.33 24.10 -9.51
N VAL A 245 18.26 24.01 -10.29
CA VAL A 245 17.15 23.07 -10.05
C VAL A 245 17.63 21.62 -10.19
N ASP A 246 18.30 21.30 -11.30
CA ASP A 246 18.79 19.95 -11.57
C ASP A 246 19.83 19.51 -10.54
N HIS A 247 20.69 20.43 -10.07
CA HIS A 247 21.66 20.13 -9.02
C HIS A 247 20.99 19.66 -7.73
N PHE A 248 19.95 20.38 -7.26
CA PHE A 248 19.18 19.98 -6.08
C PHE A 248 18.55 18.59 -6.26
N PHE A 249 17.81 18.39 -7.35
CA PHE A 249 17.10 17.12 -7.55
C PHE A 249 18.02 15.94 -7.87
N ARG A 250 19.22 16.20 -8.39
CA ARG A 250 20.24 15.16 -8.57
C ARG A 250 20.76 14.67 -7.23
N GLU A 251 21.01 15.59 -6.30
CA GLU A 251 21.44 15.24 -4.94
C GLU A 251 20.34 14.47 -4.21
N LEU A 252 19.10 14.97 -4.23
CA LEU A 252 17.95 14.28 -3.65
C LEU A 252 17.79 12.87 -4.23
N ALA A 253 17.87 12.72 -5.55
CA ALA A 253 17.78 11.42 -6.21
C ALA A 253 18.88 10.47 -5.76
N LYS A 254 20.13 10.97 -5.64
CA LYS A 254 21.26 10.17 -5.20
C LYS A 254 21.04 9.65 -3.77
N ARG A 255 20.76 10.53 -2.82
CA ARG A 255 20.57 10.14 -1.41
C ARG A 255 19.38 9.20 -1.24
N MET A 256 18.26 9.51 -1.89
CA MET A 256 17.08 8.65 -1.90
C MET A 256 17.41 7.24 -2.43
N CYS A 257 18.10 7.13 -3.55
CA CYS A 257 18.45 5.82 -4.13
C CYS A 257 19.45 5.04 -3.27
N ASP A 258 20.43 5.72 -2.67
CA ASP A 258 21.40 5.13 -1.75
C ASP A 258 20.70 4.59 -0.49
N ASP A 259 19.84 5.40 0.13
CA ASP A 259 19.06 5.04 1.32
C ASP A 259 18.08 3.90 1.04
N LEU A 260 17.40 3.93 -0.11
CA LEU A 260 16.53 2.83 -0.55
C LEU A 260 17.32 1.52 -0.67
N ASN A 261 18.50 1.58 -1.28
CA ASN A 261 19.38 0.41 -1.38
C ASN A 261 19.84 -0.07 0.00
N GLU A 262 20.15 0.86 0.91
CA GLU A 262 20.53 0.57 2.28
C GLU A 262 19.41 -0.11 3.11
N VAL A 263 18.16 0.28 2.88
CA VAL A 263 16.96 -0.26 3.54
C VAL A 263 16.53 -1.61 2.94
N GLY A 264 16.97 -1.95 1.72
CA GLY A 264 16.73 -3.26 1.09
C GLY A 264 15.95 -3.22 -0.23
N PHE A 265 15.93 -2.07 -0.92
CA PHE A 265 15.47 -1.91 -2.29
C PHE A 265 16.68 -1.80 -3.23
N PRO A 266 17.20 -2.93 -3.75
CA PRO A 266 18.43 -2.91 -4.54
C PRO A 266 18.28 -2.02 -5.76
N TYR A 267 19.39 -1.38 -6.17
CA TYR A 267 19.43 -0.60 -7.40
C TYR A 267 18.87 -1.39 -8.59
N CYS A 268 18.05 -0.71 -9.40
CA CYS A 268 17.51 -1.32 -10.61
C CYS A 268 18.62 -1.54 -11.65
N GLU A 269 18.81 -2.79 -12.07
CA GLU A 269 19.77 -3.17 -13.12
C GLU A 269 19.48 -2.47 -14.46
N GLY A 270 18.22 -2.09 -14.69
CA GLY A 270 17.77 -1.33 -15.86
C GLY A 270 18.00 0.18 -15.76
N HIS A 271 18.60 0.68 -14.67
CA HIS A 271 18.80 2.10 -14.40
C HIS A 271 17.52 2.95 -14.48
N VAL A 272 16.39 2.39 -14.01
CA VAL A 272 15.08 3.04 -13.92
C VAL A 272 14.95 3.81 -12.60
N MET A 273 15.81 4.82 -12.42
CA MET A 273 15.92 5.55 -11.16
C MET A 273 16.10 7.04 -11.41
N ALA A 274 15.63 7.89 -10.49
CA ALA A 274 15.72 9.35 -10.59
C ALA A 274 17.15 9.89 -10.72
N THR A 275 18.16 9.09 -10.34
CA THR A 275 19.59 9.38 -10.55
C THR A 275 19.96 9.46 -12.04
N ASN A 276 19.22 8.75 -12.89
CA ASN A 276 19.34 8.84 -14.34
C ASN A 276 18.42 9.98 -14.85
N PRO A 277 18.95 11.00 -15.55
CA PRO A 277 18.17 12.13 -16.06
C PRO A 277 16.98 11.76 -16.96
N LEU A 278 16.95 10.54 -17.51
CA LEU A 278 15.79 10.03 -18.24
C LEU A 278 14.50 10.01 -17.38
N TRP A 279 14.64 9.85 -16.06
CA TRP A 279 13.56 9.68 -15.09
C TRP A 279 13.36 10.90 -14.18
N ARG A 280 14.05 12.00 -14.46
CA ARG A 280 14.00 13.23 -13.68
C ARG A 280 13.85 14.41 -14.63
N LYS A 281 12.62 14.87 -14.80
CA LYS A 281 12.23 15.81 -15.85
C LYS A 281 11.09 16.71 -15.41
N THR A 282 10.97 17.87 -16.04
CA THR A 282 9.75 18.68 -15.91
C THR A 282 8.55 18.00 -16.56
N LEU A 283 7.33 18.41 -16.21
CA LEU A 283 6.10 17.90 -16.82
C LEU A 283 6.13 18.06 -18.36
N SER A 284 6.49 19.24 -18.88
CA SER A 284 6.57 19.44 -20.34
C SER A 284 7.64 18.56 -20.99
N GLN A 285 8.78 18.32 -20.32
CA GLN A 285 9.83 17.43 -20.82
C GLN A 285 9.37 15.96 -20.84
N TRP A 286 8.64 15.52 -19.81
CA TRP A 286 8.02 14.19 -19.77
C TRP A 286 7.04 13.98 -20.93
N ILE A 287 6.14 14.94 -21.17
CA ILE A 287 5.18 14.89 -22.28
C ILE A 287 5.92 14.82 -23.63
N LYS A 288 7.00 15.60 -23.81
CA LYS A 288 7.84 15.55 -25.02
C LYS A 288 8.50 14.18 -25.19
N GLN A 289 8.99 13.56 -24.11
CA GLN A 289 9.61 12.24 -24.12
C GLN A 289 8.62 11.15 -24.56
N VAL A 290 7.41 11.12 -24.00
CA VAL A 290 6.37 10.15 -24.37
C VAL A 290 6.00 10.30 -25.85
N LYS A 291 5.84 11.53 -26.34
CA LYS A 291 5.61 11.80 -27.77
C LYS A 291 6.77 11.32 -28.64
N LEU A 292 8.01 11.38 -28.16
CA LEU A 292 9.19 10.88 -28.89
C LEU A 292 9.20 9.35 -28.95
N TRP A 293 8.91 8.67 -27.84
CA TRP A 293 8.76 7.21 -27.79
C TRP A 293 7.69 6.74 -28.77
N GLY A 294 6.59 7.49 -28.88
CA GLY A 294 5.51 7.25 -29.85
C GLY A 294 5.87 7.35 -31.33
N LYS A 295 7.02 7.96 -31.68
CA LYS A 295 7.40 8.27 -33.07
C LYS A 295 8.50 7.36 -33.65
N LYS A 296 9.30 6.71 -32.81
CA LYS A 296 10.52 5.99 -33.24
C LYS A 296 10.41 4.50 -32.94
N ARG A 297 10.73 3.66 -33.92
CA ARG A 297 10.97 2.22 -33.72
C ARG A 297 12.30 2.01 -32.98
N ASN A 298 12.27 2.10 -31.66
CA ASN A 298 13.43 1.84 -30.81
C ASN A 298 13.01 0.89 -29.69
N SER A 299 13.54 -0.34 -29.71
CA SER A 299 13.21 -1.40 -28.75
C SER A 299 13.56 -1.04 -27.30
N VAL A 300 14.62 -0.25 -27.09
CA VAL A 300 14.98 0.26 -25.76
C VAL A 300 13.92 1.27 -25.30
N ALA A 301 13.55 2.23 -26.14
CA ALA A 301 12.51 3.22 -25.81
C ALA A 301 11.16 2.56 -25.47
N LEU A 302 10.76 1.52 -26.21
CA LEU A 302 9.52 0.77 -25.96
C LEU A 302 9.55 0.04 -24.61
N ARG A 303 10.70 -0.56 -24.26
CA ARG A 303 10.88 -1.21 -22.94
C ARG A 303 10.79 -0.21 -21.80
N LEU A 304 11.43 0.96 -21.94
CA LEU A 304 11.39 2.03 -20.96
C LEU A 304 9.96 2.58 -20.80
N ALA A 305 9.25 2.74 -21.91
CA ALA A 305 7.84 3.16 -21.92
C ALA A 305 6.93 2.14 -21.21
N ASP A 306 7.18 0.85 -21.40
CA ASP A 306 6.40 -0.23 -20.76
C ASP A 306 6.45 -0.17 -19.23
N ILE A 307 7.65 0.10 -18.67
CA ILE A 307 7.86 0.29 -17.24
C ILE A 307 7.23 1.62 -16.78
N PHE A 308 7.44 2.68 -17.56
CA PHE A 308 6.95 4.02 -17.26
C PHE A 308 5.42 4.06 -17.17
N PHE A 309 4.67 3.44 -18.09
CA PHE A 309 3.21 3.53 -18.11
C PHE A 309 2.50 2.96 -16.87
N ASP A 310 3.24 2.26 -16.01
CA ASP A 310 2.78 1.88 -14.69
C ASP A 310 3.38 2.77 -13.61
N PHE A 311 3.25 4.07 -13.73
CA PHE A 311 3.68 4.99 -12.69
C PHE A 311 2.53 5.37 -11.75
N GLN A 312 2.86 5.58 -10.48
CA GLN A 312 1.97 6.22 -9.52
C GLN A 312 2.73 7.21 -8.62
N PRO A 313 2.08 8.29 -8.17
CA PRO A 313 2.68 9.23 -7.23
C PRO A 313 2.89 8.56 -5.86
N VAL A 314 3.99 8.90 -5.20
CA VAL A 314 4.28 8.46 -3.82
C VAL A 314 4.57 9.63 -2.88
N TRP A 315 5.01 10.78 -3.39
CA TRP A 315 5.32 11.96 -2.58
C TRP A 315 5.21 13.24 -3.42
N GLY A 316 4.83 14.35 -2.80
CA GLY A 316 4.79 15.68 -3.41
C GLY A 316 3.46 16.02 -4.12
N LYS A 317 3.51 16.90 -5.13
CA LYS A 317 2.35 17.47 -5.84
C LYS A 317 1.72 16.46 -6.81
N VAL A 318 0.75 15.69 -6.33
CA VAL A 318 0.09 14.58 -7.06
C VAL A 318 -0.49 15.01 -8.41
N GLU A 319 -0.94 16.25 -8.53
CA GLU A 319 -1.52 16.82 -9.75
C GLU A 319 -0.56 16.73 -10.94
N LEU A 320 0.76 16.84 -10.71
CA LEU A 320 1.76 16.67 -11.78
C LEU A 320 1.75 15.26 -12.38
N ALA A 321 1.53 14.24 -11.55
CA ALA A 321 1.41 12.86 -11.99
C ALA A 321 0.09 12.61 -12.74
N ASP A 322 -1.00 13.24 -12.29
CA ASP A 322 -2.31 13.13 -12.93
C ASP A 322 -2.34 13.82 -14.31
N ASP A 323 -1.77 15.02 -14.41
CA ASP A 323 -1.62 15.74 -15.68
C ASP A 323 -0.74 14.97 -16.67
N LEU A 324 0.36 14.37 -16.18
CA LEU A 324 1.20 13.51 -17.00
C LEU A 324 0.43 12.27 -17.46
N ARG A 325 -0.36 11.64 -16.60
CA ARG A 325 -1.15 10.44 -16.94
C ARG A 325 -2.20 10.77 -18.00
N ALA A 326 -2.92 11.88 -17.84
CA ALA A 326 -3.88 12.36 -18.84
C ALA A 326 -3.20 12.59 -20.20
N SER A 327 -2.05 13.26 -20.21
CA SER A 327 -1.27 13.52 -21.44
C SER A 327 -0.75 12.25 -22.10
N VAL A 328 -0.31 11.27 -21.29
CA VAL A 328 0.14 9.94 -21.75
C VAL A 328 -1.01 9.20 -22.42
N LEU A 329 -2.17 9.10 -21.76
CA LEU A 329 -3.33 8.40 -22.31
C LEU A 329 -3.80 9.03 -23.62
N GLN A 330 -3.89 10.37 -23.66
CA GLN A 330 -4.25 11.09 -24.88
C GLN A 330 -3.28 10.80 -26.04
N THR A 331 -1.98 10.73 -25.74
CA THR A 331 -0.94 10.48 -26.75
C THR A 331 -0.94 9.03 -27.23
N VAL A 332 -1.12 8.07 -26.32
CA VAL A 332 -0.98 6.63 -26.60
C VAL A 332 -2.26 6.06 -27.21
N GLN A 333 -3.43 6.45 -26.71
CA GLN A 333 -4.72 5.94 -27.19
C GLN A 333 -4.92 6.23 -28.69
N ALA A 334 -4.52 7.41 -29.15
CA ALA A 334 -4.62 7.80 -30.55
C ALA A 334 -3.51 7.22 -31.46
N ASN A 335 -2.50 6.56 -30.89
CA ASN A 335 -1.31 6.13 -31.62
C ASN A 335 -1.27 4.60 -31.78
N HIS A 336 -2.09 4.09 -32.72
CA HIS A 336 -2.15 2.65 -33.03
C HIS A 336 -0.81 2.06 -33.44
N PHE A 337 0.02 2.81 -34.17
CA PHE A 337 1.36 2.39 -34.54
C PHE A 337 2.22 2.11 -33.31
N PHE A 338 2.24 3.03 -32.34
CA PHE A 338 3.01 2.84 -31.12
C PHE A 338 2.54 1.63 -30.31
N LEU A 339 1.23 1.42 -30.18
CA LEU A 339 0.67 0.23 -29.52
C LEU A 339 1.07 -1.07 -30.24
N GLN A 340 1.09 -1.08 -31.58
CA GLN A 340 1.56 -2.21 -32.38
C GLN A 340 3.07 -2.48 -32.15
N GLU A 341 3.89 -1.43 -32.10
CA GLU A 341 5.32 -1.58 -31.82
C GLU A 341 5.58 -2.10 -30.39
N MET A 342 4.81 -1.64 -29.41
CA MET A 342 4.85 -2.18 -28.05
C MET A 342 4.50 -3.67 -28.02
N TYR A 343 3.44 -4.09 -28.73
CA TYR A 343 3.10 -5.51 -28.88
C TYR A 343 4.27 -6.32 -29.47
N HIS A 344 4.90 -5.81 -30.53
CA HIS A 344 6.05 -6.47 -31.15
C HIS A 344 7.26 -6.58 -30.22
N ALA A 345 7.54 -5.54 -29.42
CA ALA A 345 8.63 -5.57 -28.43
C ALA A 345 8.43 -6.61 -27.33
N GLN A 346 7.18 -7.00 -27.04
CA GLN A 346 6.80 -7.99 -26.03
C GLN A 346 6.63 -9.42 -26.59
N ARG A 347 6.81 -9.63 -27.90
CA ARG A 347 6.53 -10.91 -28.58
C ARG A 347 7.36 -12.08 -28.01
N ASP A 348 8.57 -11.80 -27.56
CA ASP A 348 9.49 -12.83 -27.08
C ASP A 348 9.29 -13.21 -25.60
N HIS A 349 8.46 -12.47 -24.85
CA HIS A 349 8.09 -12.79 -23.47
C HIS A 349 7.09 -13.95 -23.40
N ARG A 350 7.47 -15.13 -23.86
CA ARG A 350 6.59 -16.32 -23.97
C ARG A 350 6.27 -16.94 -22.61
N VAL A 351 5.03 -17.42 -22.46
CA VAL A 351 4.64 -18.17 -21.25
C VAL A 351 5.45 -19.46 -21.11
N ALA A 352 5.62 -19.94 -19.88
CA ALA A 352 6.40 -21.14 -19.58
C ALA A 352 5.65 -22.46 -19.87
N ILE A 353 4.95 -22.57 -20.99
CA ILE A 353 4.38 -23.82 -21.50
C ILE A 353 4.80 -24.07 -22.94
N ASN A 354 5.02 -25.34 -23.28
CA ASN A 354 5.20 -25.75 -24.67
C ASN A 354 3.86 -26.00 -25.38
N LEU A 355 3.90 -26.31 -26.68
CA LEU A 355 2.72 -26.61 -27.50
C LEU A 355 1.89 -27.80 -26.98
N PHE A 356 2.48 -28.70 -26.19
CA PHE A 356 1.79 -29.81 -25.53
C PHE A 356 1.24 -29.45 -24.14
N GLY A 357 1.32 -28.17 -23.73
CA GLY A 357 0.88 -27.69 -22.43
C GLY A 357 1.71 -28.20 -21.26
N ARG A 358 2.99 -28.54 -21.47
CA ARG A 358 3.91 -28.92 -20.39
C ARG A 358 4.72 -27.70 -19.96
N LEU A 359 4.93 -27.55 -18.65
CA LEU A 359 5.80 -26.52 -18.09
C LEU A 359 7.23 -26.69 -18.61
N ILE A 360 7.86 -25.58 -18.99
CA ILE A 360 9.23 -25.54 -19.50
C ILE A 360 10.10 -24.58 -18.70
N ASP A 361 11.36 -24.96 -18.55
CA ASP A 361 12.46 -24.09 -18.13
C ASP A 361 12.97 -23.24 -19.32
N ASP A 362 13.92 -22.36 -19.05
CA ASP A 362 14.68 -21.67 -20.10
C ASP A 362 15.90 -22.54 -20.48
N PRO A 363 15.99 -23.05 -21.73
CA PRO A 363 17.12 -23.87 -22.15
C PRO A 363 18.48 -23.15 -22.11
N SER A 364 18.48 -21.82 -22.16
CA SER A 364 19.68 -21.00 -22.09
C SER A 364 20.14 -20.70 -20.65
N ASP A 365 19.30 -20.98 -19.65
CA ASP A 365 19.58 -20.77 -18.23
C ASP A 365 19.97 -22.09 -17.55
N GLU A 366 21.24 -22.45 -17.67
CA GLU A 366 21.81 -23.65 -17.08
C GLU A 366 21.65 -23.71 -15.54
N ALA A 367 21.65 -22.55 -14.88
CA ALA A 367 21.54 -22.47 -13.42
C ALA A 367 20.14 -22.82 -12.90
N HIS A 368 19.10 -22.63 -13.72
CA HIS A 368 17.70 -22.80 -13.34
C HIS A 368 17.00 -23.94 -14.09
N LYS A 369 17.74 -24.98 -14.51
CA LYS A 369 17.18 -26.19 -15.11
C LYS A 369 16.04 -26.80 -14.28
N ARG A 370 14.96 -27.16 -14.96
CA ARG A 370 13.69 -27.70 -14.41
C ARG A 370 12.98 -26.74 -13.44
N MET A 371 13.26 -25.44 -13.54
CA MET A 371 12.56 -24.39 -12.82
C MET A 371 11.80 -23.50 -13.80
N VAL A 372 10.64 -23.03 -13.37
CA VAL A 372 9.83 -22.06 -14.13
C VAL A 372 10.08 -20.68 -13.54
N ASP A 373 10.46 -19.72 -14.38
CA ASP A 373 10.45 -18.30 -14.02
C ASP A 373 8.99 -17.79 -14.06
N LEU A 374 8.37 -17.68 -12.88
CA LEU A 374 6.97 -17.23 -12.81
C LEU A 374 6.81 -15.73 -12.98
N LYS A 375 7.85 -14.93 -12.69
CA LYS A 375 7.80 -13.48 -12.90
C LYS A 375 7.81 -13.17 -14.38
N TYR A 376 8.79 -13.67 -15.14
CA TYR A 376 8.95 -13.32 -16.54
C TYR A 376 8.15 -14.19 -17.51
N ARG A 377 7.87 -15.45 -17.17
CA ARG A 377 7.17 -16.38 -18.07
C ARG A 377 5.80 -16.81 -17.54
N GLY A 378 5.30 -16.14 -16.50
CA GLY A 378 3.93 -16.30 -16.01
C GLY A 378 3.23 -14.96 -15.90
N PHE A 379 3.77 -14.07 -15.07
CA PHE A 379 3.14 -12.82 -14.70
C PHE A 379 3.30 -11.73 -15.76
N LEU A 380 4.54 -11.48 -16.21
CA LEU A 380 4.86 -10.41 -17.16
C LEU A 380 4.01 -10.47 -18.46
N PRO A 381 3.82 -11.64 -19.12
CA PRO A 381 3.04 -11.70 -20.36
C PRO A 381 1.55 -11.37 -20.17
N LEU A 382 1.02 -11.59 -18.97
CA LEU A 382 -0.34 -11.20 -18.61
C LEU A 382 -0.43 -9.68 -18.40
N VAL A 383 0.48 -9.14 -17.57
CA VAL A 383 0.53 -7.71 -17.23
C VAL A 383 0.69 -6.86 -18.49
N GLU A 384 1.64 -7.20 -19.34
CA GLU A 384 1.93 -6.49 -20.59
C GLU A 384 0.72 -6.46 -21.52
N GLY A 385 0.07 -7.61 -21.72
CA GLY A 385 -1.11 -7.68 -22.57
C GLY A 385 -2.31 -6.90 -22.03
N VAL A 386 -2.56 -6.99 -20.72
CA VAL A 386 -3.63 -6.23 -20.05
C VAL A 386 -3.34 -4.73 -20.08
N ARG A 387 -2.09 -4.32 -19.85
CA ARG A 387 -1.65 -2.92 -19.98
C ARG A 387 -1.89 -2.39 -21.39
N LEU A 388 -1.45 -3.14 -22.39
CA LEU A 388 -1.56 -2.71 -23.78
C LEU A 388 -3.03 -2.53 -24.20
N LEU A 389 -3.91 -3.46 -23.82
CA LEU A 389 -5.34 -3.35 -24.09
C LEU A 389 -5.98 -2.20 -23.30
N SER A 390 -5.53 -1.95 -22.07
CA SER A 390 -5.99 -0.80 -21.25
C SER A 390 -5.61 0.53 -21.88
N LEU A 391 -4.38 0.66 -22.37
CA LEU A 391 -3.91 1.85 -23.07
C LEU A 391 -4.71 2.10 -24.37
N LYS A 392 -4.99 1.04 -25.14
CA LYS A 392 -5.88 1.11 -26.32
C LYS A 392 -7.29 1.60 -25.95
N ALA A 393 -7.82 1.17 -24.81
CA ALA A 393 -9.13 1.55 -24.31
C ALA A 393 -9.16 2.92 -23.60
N GLY A 394 -8.01 3.59 -23.44
CA GLY A 394 -7.91 4.86 -22.70
C GLY A 394 -8.06 4.71 -21.18
N ILE A 395 -7.80 3.52 -20.64
CA ILE A 395 -7.91 3.23 -19.20
C ILE A 395 -6.61 3.60 -18.50
N GLY A 396 -6.68 4.55 -17.55
CA GLY A 396 -5.55 5.05 -16.77
C GLY A 396 -5.15 4.22 -15.55
N GLU A 397 -5.87 3.15 -15.21
CA GLU A 397 -5.49 2.32 -14.06
C GLU A 397 -4.18 1.58 -14.29
N THR A 398 -3.42 1.36 -13.22
CA THR A 398 -2.12 0.66 -13.25
C THR A 398 -2.22 -0.79 -12.77
N SER A 399 -3.02 -1.06 -11.72
CA SER A 399 -3.20 -2.41 -11.19
C SER A 399 -3.79 -3.37 -12.23
N THR A 400 -3.16 -4.52 -12.43
CA THR A 400 -3.59 -5.50 -13.44
C THR A 400 -5.00 -6.01 -13.20
N LEU A 401 -5.36 -6.30 -11.94
CA LEU A 401 -6.72 -6.74 -11.61
C LEU A 401 -7.77 -5.65 -11.87
N LYS A 402 -7.47 -4.38 -11.52
CA LYS A 402 -8.38 -3.27 -11.81
C LYS A 402 -8.48 -2.98 -13.31
N ARG A 403 -7.38 -3.13 -14.06
CA ARG A 403 -7.39 -3.05 -15.51
C ARG A 403 -8.30 -4.11 -16.12
N ILE A 404 -8.21 -5.36 -15.67
CA ILE A 404 -9.10 -6.44 -16.14
C ILE A 404 -10.57 -6.10 -15.86
N GLU A 405 -10.89 -5.62 -14.65
CA GLU A 405 -12.23 -5.16 -14.28
C GLU A 405 -12.73 -4.05 -15.21
N LYS A 406 -11.94 -2.98 -15.38
CA LYS A 406 -12.29 -1.83 -16.25
C LYS A 406 -12.40 -2.23 -17.72
N LEU A 407 -11.56 -3.13 -18.20
CA LEU A 407 -11.63 -3.68 -19.56
C LEU A 407 -12.88 -4.53 -19.78
N HIS A 408 -13.32 -5.26 -18.75
CA HIS A 408 -14.58 -5.99 -18.79
C HIS A 408 -15.78 -5.04 -18.82
N GLU A 409 -15.82 -4.03 -17.95
CA GLU A 409 -16.83 -2.97 -17.96
C GLU A 409 -16.92 -2.28 -19.33
N ALA A 410 -15.76 -2.02 -19.96
CA ALA A 410 -15.65 -1.45 -21.30
C ALA A 410 -15.93 -2.45 -22.44
N LYS A 411 -16.29 -3.71 -22.14
CA LYS A 411 -16.54 -4.80 -23.11
C LYS A 411 -15.34 -5.15 -24.01
N ALA A 412 -14.13 -4.72 -23.63
CA ALA A 412 -12.88 -5.11 -24.30
C ALA A 412 -12.40 -6.51 -23.89
N LEU A 413 -12.95 -7.03 -22.78
CA LEU A 413 -12.83 -8.42 -22.35
C LEU A 413 -14.23 -9.03 -22.16
N SER A 414 -14.41 -10.25 -22.66
CA SER A 414 -15.56 -11.07 -22.26
C SER A 414 -15.51 -11.42 -20.77
N GLU A 415 -16.66 -11.74 -20.18
CA GLU A 415 -16.74 -12.19 -18.77
C GLU A 415 -15.79 -13.37 -18.50
N ASN A 416 -15.79 -14.36 -19.40
CA ASN A 416 -14.90 -15.52 -19.32
C ASN A 416 -13.42 -15.13 -19.37
N GLU A 417 -13.02 -14.25 -20.29
CA GLU A 417 -11.62 -13.78 -20.34
C GLU A 417 -11.23 -13.05 -19.05
N ALA A 418 -12.08 -12.15 -18.57
CA ALA A 418 -11.82 -11.39 -17.35
C ALA A 418 -11.67 -12.32 -16.13
N ASP A 419 -12.53 -13.33 -16.00
CA ASP A 419 -12.46 -14.32 -14.93
C ASP A 419 -11.18 -15.18 -15.02
N TYR A 420 -10.88 -15.75 -16.20
CA TYR A 420 -9.69 -16.58 -16.38
C TYR A 420 -8.38 -15.80 -16.15
N LEU A 421 -8.28 -14.57 -16.65
CA LEU A 421 -7.08 -13.73 -16.49
C LEU A 421 -6.91 -13.28 -15.03
N SER A 422 -8.00 -12.89 -14.36
CA SER A 422 -7.96 -12.52 -12.94
C SER A 422 -7.60 -13.73 -12.06
N SER A 423 -8.15 -14.90 -12.38
CA SER A 423 -7.83 -16.16 -11.69
C SER A 423 -6.37 -16.58 -11.91
N ALA A 424 -5.86 -16.42 -13.14
CA ALA A 424 -4.45 -16.67 -13.46
C ALA A 424 -3.52 -15.75 -12.67
N PHE A 425 -3.82 -14.45 -12.61
CA PHE A 425 -3.09 -13.47 -11.80
C PHE A 425 -3.04 -13.91 -10.34
N ARG A 426 -4.21 -14.14 -9.72
CA ARG A 426 -4.31 -14.50 -8.30
C ARG A 426 -3.58 -15.80 -8.00
N PHE A 427 -3.68 -16.80 -8.88
CA PHE A 427 -3.02 -18.08 -8.70
C PHE A 427 -1.50 -17.98 -8.80
N ILE A 428 -0.97 -17.26 -9.79
CA ILE A 428 0.48 -17.04 -9.94
C ILE A 428 1.02 -16.24 -8.74
N THR A 429 0.32 -15.20 -8.31
CA THR A 429 0.67 -14.43 -7.09
C THR A 429 0.68 -15.33 -5.87
N GLN A 430 -0.35 -16.15 -5.66
CA GLN A 430 -0.42 -17.12 -4.56
C GLN A 430 0.77 -18.07 -4.57
N LEU A 431 1.09 -18.65 -5.74
CA LEU A 431 2.16 -19.62 -5.87
C LEU A 431 3.53 -18.99 -5.57
N LEU A 432 3.80 -17.81 -6.13
CA LEU A 432 5.08 -17.13 -5.96
C LEU A 432 5.24 -16.61 -4.53
N LEU A 433 4.25 -15.90 -3.99
CA LEU A 433 4.38 -15.29 -2.67
C LEU A 433 4.43 -16.35 -1.55
N LYS A 434 3.62 -17.43 -1.63
CA LYS A 434 3.74 -18.59 -0.71
C LYS A 434 5.10 -19.26 -0.78
N ARG A 435 5.75 -19.23 -1.95
CA ARG A 435 7.10 -19.78 -2.13
C ARG A 435 8.14 -18.86 -1.48
N GLN A 436 8.05 -17.56 -1.73
CA GLN A 436 8.98 -16.58 -1.17
C GLN A 436 8.93 -16.54 0.36
N VAL A 437 7.73 -16.58 0.96
CA VAL A 437 7.56 -16.69 2.42
C VAL A 437 8.28 -17.94 2.95
N ARG A 438 8.07 -19.11 2.33
CA ARG A 438 8.75 -20.35 2.74
C ARG A 438 10.27 -20.31 2.56
N GLU A 439 10.76 -19.69 1.49
CA GLU A 439 12.19 -19.52 1.24
C GLU A 439 12.81 -18.63 2.32
N TYR A 440 12.15 -17.52 2.65
CA TYR A 440 12.55 -16.63 3.73
C TYR A 440 12.59 -17.34 5.10
N GLU A 441 11.52 -18.05 5.49
CA GLU A 441 11.48 -18.81 6.74
C GLU A 441 12.62 -19.85 6.84
N SER A 442 12.95 -20.46 5.70
CA SER A 442 14.03 -21.46 5.61
C SER A 442 15.41 -20.83 5.46
N LYS A 443 15.55 -19.50 5.54
CA LYS A 443 16.77 -18.73 5.28
C LYS A 443 17.42 -19.06 3.94
N GLN A 444 16.60 -19.40 2.94
CA GLN A 444 17.03 -19.61 1.56
C GLN A 444 16.92 -18.31 0.78
N PRO A 445 17.75 -18.12 -0.27
CA PRO A 445 17.57 -17.00 -1.18
C PRO A 445 16.15 -16.98 -1.74
N VAL A 446 15.49 -15.84 -1.63
CA VAL A 446 14.15 -15.64 -2.19
C VAL A 446 14.28 -15.43 -3.70
N THR A 447 13.61 -16.28 -4.48
CA THR A 447 13.78 -16.25 -5.94
C THR A 447 12.45 -16.12 -6.69
N ARG A 448 12.52 -15.77 -7.97
CA ARG A 448 11.38 -15.79 -8.91
C ARG A 448 11.11 -17.17 -9.55
N PHE A 449 11.98 -18.14 -9.26
CA PHE A 449 11.99 -19.44 -9.91
C PHE A 449 11.32 -20.51 -9.07
N VAL A 450 10.48 -21.33 -9.69
CA VAL A 450 9.79 -22.43 -9.02
C VAL A 450 10.18 -23.77 -9.60
N LYS A 451 10.71 -24.66 -8.74
CA LYS A 451 11.06 -26.04 -9.12
C LYS A 451 9.80 -26.81 -9.51
N ILE A 452 9.70 -27.25 -10.78
CA ILE A 452 8.51 -27.93 -11.32
C ILE A 452 8.14 -29.17 -10.49
N ARG A 453 9.15 -29.93 -10.02
CA ARG A 453 8.94 -31.14 -9.22
C ARG A 453 8.38 -30.89 -7.81
N ARG A 454 8.46 -29.65 -7.31
CA ARG A 454 7.93 -29.27 -5.99
C ARG A 454 6.46 -28.81 -6.06
N LEU A 455 5.90 -28.67 -7.25
CA LEU A 455 4.47 -28.40 -7.44
C LEU A 455 3.68 -29.68 -7.21
N SER A 456 2.61 -29.58 -6.41
CA SER A 456 1.58 -30.61 -6.36
C SER A 456 0.91 -30.78 -7.73
N LYS A 457 0.26 -31.93 -7.96
CA LYS A 457 -0.51 -32.15 -9.19
C LYS A 457 -1.53 -31.04 -9.44
N ARG A 458 -2.27 -30.65 -8.40
CA ARG A 458 -3.26 -29.56 -8.46
C ARG A 458 -2.63 -28.22 -8.82
N GLU A 459 -1.52 -27.85 -8.20
CA GLU A 459 -0.81 -26.60 -8.52
C GLU A 459 -0.29 -26.61 -9.95
N LYS A 460 0.24 -27.75 -10.41
CA LYS A 460 0.74 -27.91 -11.78
C LYS A 460 -0.39 -27.77 -12.80
N ASP A 461 -1.51 -28.44 -12.58
CA ASP A 461 -2.66 -28.40 -13.49
C ASP A 461 -3.26 -26.98 -13.53
N SER A 462 -3.38 -26.32 -12.37
CA SER A 462 -3.86 -24.93 -12.26
C SER A 462 -2.92 -23.92 -12.92
N LEU A 463 -1.59 -24.11 -12.77
CA LEU A 463 -0.59 -23.28 -13.43
C LEU A 463 -0.65 -23.44 -14.94
N ILE A 464 -0.70 -24.67 -15.44
CA ILE A 464 -0.82 -24.95 -16.87
C ILE A 464 -2.10 -24.32 -17.43
N ASN A 465 -3.24 -24.44 -16.72
CA ASN A 465 -4.48 -23.81 -17.14
C ASN A 465 -4.35 -22.29 -17.22
N SER A 466 -3.79 -21.66 -16.18
CA SER A 466 -3.52 -20.22 -16.12
C SER A 466 -2.67 -19.76 -17.31
N LEU A 467 -1.55 -20.43 -17.56
CA LEU A 467 -0.63 -20.09 -18.65
C LEU A 467 -1.26 -20.31 -20.04
N ARG A 468 -2.15 -21.31 -20.21
CA ARG A 468 -2.90 -21.50 -21.46
C ARG A 468 -3.85 -20.34 -21.75
N HIS A 469 -4.57 -19.83 -20.75
CA HIS A 469 -5.46 -18.69 -20.93
C HIS A 469 -4.68 -17.39 -21.18
N ILE A 470 -3.55 -17.19 -20.50
CA ILE A 470 -2.65 -16.06 -20.78
C ILE A 470 -2.14 -16.14 -22.24
N GLU A 471 -1.71 -17.32 -22.70
CA GLU A 471 -1.26 -17.50 -24.07
C GLU A 471 -2.37 -17.31 -25.10
N SER A 472 -3.58 -17.81 -24.82
CA SER A 472 -4.76 -17.58 -25.67
C SER A 472 -5.08 -16.10 -25.80
N PHE A 473 -5.05 -15.37 -24.68
CA PHE A 473 -5.23 -13.93 -24.65
C PHE A 473 -4.16 -13.21 -25.49
N ARG A 474 -2.88 -13.56 -25.32
CA ARG A 474 -1.79 -12.98 -26.11
C ARG A 474 -1.90 -13.25 -27.61
N LYS A 475 -2.38 -14.43 -28.00
CA LYS A 475 -2.68 -14.75 -29.40
C LYS A 475 -3.83 -13.90 -29.94
N ARG A 476 -4.87 -13.65 -29.15
CA ARG A 476 -5.94 -12.72 -29.55
C ARG A 476 -5.40 -11.30 -29.73
N LEU A 477 -4.53 -10.83 -28.83
CA LEU A 477 -3.88 -9.53 -28.97
C LEU A 477 -3.07 -9.41 -30.26
N LYS A 478 -2.54 -10.51 -30.80
CA LYS A 478 -1.92 -10.52 -32.14
C LYS A 478 -2.89 -10.00 -33.20
N GLY A 479 -4.07 -10.60 -33.30
CA GLY A 479 -5.09 -10.16 -34.26
C GLY A 479 -5.54 -8.72 -34.00
N GLU A 480 -5.64 -8.34 -32.73
CA GLU A 480 -6.07 -6.99 -32.29
C GLU A 480 -5.11 -5.86 -32.70
N PHE A 481 -3.79 -6.14 -32.72
CA PHE A 481 -2.75 -5.13 -32.92
C PHE A 481 -1.97 -5.27 -34.23
N THR A 482 -1.91 -6.46 -34.82
CA THR A 482 -1.20 -6.68 -36.11
C THR A 482 -2.14 -6.93 -37.28
N GLY A 483 -3.41 -7.27 -37.02
CA GLY A 483 -4.35 -7.69 -38.06
C GLY A 483 -4.05 -9.08 -38.64
N ASP A 484 -3.03 -9.77 -38.16
CA ASP A 484 -2.69 -11.13 -38.60
C ASP A 484 -3.55 -12.16 -37.84
N VAL A 485 -4.40 -12.87 -38.57
CA VAL A 485 -5.32 -13.89 -38.00
C VAL A 485 -4.69 -15.30 -37.97
N TYR A 486 -3.43 -15.47 -38.38
CA TYR A 486 -2.76 -16.77 -38.52
C TYR A 486 -1.45 -16.86 -37.74
#